data_AF-A0A972WQZ2-F1
#
_entry.id   AF-A0A972WQZ2-F1
#
_cell.length_a   1.000
_cell.length_b   1.000
_cell.length_c   1.000
_cell.angle_alpha   90.00
_cell.angle_beta   90.00
_cell.angle_gamma   90.00
#
_symmetry.space_group_name_H-M   'P 1'
#
loop_
_entity.id
_entity.type
_entity.pdbx_description
1 polymer ?
#
loop_
_entity_poly.entity_id
_entity_poly.type
_entity_poly.pdbx_seq_one_letter_code
_entity_poly.pdbx_strand_id
1 'polypeptide(L)'
;MATVAGGLFDSSTNTDIDADQGASISTFLDSLGLSETSITSITPTLGGTTTISDTTPTTTLNLGSGTTTTIDLSGTSGKTLIVTGTGNASVQGGSGSDSILGGSGSDSMTGGVGDDQVRGGAGNDVVFGGEGTDVLYGNAGDDSIGSDAGDDTFYGGQGNDTIRGGAENDLLVGGRDVDVLYGNTGNDVAYGNQQNDTMYGGQGNDVLYGGQNDDLMYGNLGDDTMHGGQGVDVFFIQSNGGSDVVADFSGGTDVLRIATNINGLSITSSSDLLALISSDSDGNAVITLGTQTVTLSGVTATDLTTNISTWVEIV
;
A
#
# COMPACT_ATOMS: atom_id res chain seq x y z
N MET A 1 17.62 7.25 1.19
CA MET A 1 17.20 8.11 2.32
C MET A 1 16.42 9.29 1.75
N ALA A 2 15.15 9.08 1.47
CA ALA A 2 14.20 10.17 1.24
C ALA A 2 13.44 10.35 2.55
N THR A 3 13.58 11.52 3.15
CA THR A 3 12.74 11.94 4.28
C THR A 3 11.54 12.60 3.61
N VAL A 4 10.40 11.89 3.54
CA VAL A 4 9.15 12.48 3.08
C VAL A 4 8.70 13.47 4.16
N ALA A 5 8.69 14.75 3.82
CA ALA A 5 8.20 15.79 4.71
C ALA A 5 6.68 15.62 4.85
N GLY A 6 6.24 15.06 5.99
CA GLY A 6 4.82 14.91 6.32
C GLY A 6 4.37 13.48 6.63
N GLY A 7 5.16 12.46 6.28
CA GLY A 7 4.83 11.05 6.56
C GLY A 7 5.28 10.62 7.96
N LEU A 8 4.34 10.12 8.77
CA LEU A 8 4.54 9.55 10.11
C LEU A 8 4.99 8.08 10.04
N PHE A 9 5.86 7.75 9.07
CA PHE A 9 6.42 6.40 8.90
C PHE A 9 7.85 6.38 9.43
N ASP A 10 8.09 5.61 10.50
CA ASP A 10 9.46 5.30 10.92
C ASP A 10 9.97 4.08 10.16
N SER A 11 10.69 4.35 9.06
CA SER A 11 11.36 3.32 8.26
C SER A 11 12.41 2.50 9.02
N SER A 12 12.83 2.92 10.22
CA SER A 12 13.77 2.15 11.05
C SER A 12 13.09 1.12 11.94
N THR A 13 11.81 1.31 12.25
CA THR A 13 11.00 0.37 13.05
C THR A 13 9.94 -0.35 12.23
N ASN A 14 9.73 0.05 10.97
CA ASN A 14 8.62 -0.42 10.14
C ASN A 14 7.28 -0.30 10.88
N THR A 15 7.04 0.87 11.48
CA THR A 15 5.81 1.13 12.23
C THR A 15 5.20 2.44 11.76
N ASP A 16 3.92 2.36 11.41
CA ASP A 16 3.06 3.52 11.35
C ASP A 16 2.96 4.18 12.74
N ILE A 17 3.42 5.44 12.83
CA ILE A 17 3.34 6.23 14.07
C ILE A 17 1.95 6.87 14.21
N ASP A 18 1.14 6.91 13.15
CA ASP A 18 -0.22 7.49 13.11
C ASP A 18 -1.32 6.43 13.16
N ALA A 19 -1.11 5.34 13.90
CA ALA A 19 -2.17 4.41 14.28
C ALA A 19 -3.19 5.03 15.27
N ASP A 20 -3.41 6.35 15.21
CA ASP A 20 -4.36 7.08 16.04
C ASP A 20 -5.78 6.72 15.64
N GLN A 21 -6.59 6.49 16.66
CA GLN A 21 -7.94 5.91 16.61
C GLN A 21 -8.95 6.95 16.12
N GLY A 22 -8.81 7.38 14.86
CA GLY A 22 -9.50 8.53 14.30
C GLY A 22 -8.80 9.82 14.72
N ALA A 23 -7.99 10.37 13.81
CA ALA A 23 -7.33 11.65 14.03
C ALA A 23 -8.36 12.69 14.54
N SER A 24 -8.17 13.17 15.77
CA SER A 24 -9.04 14.24 16.26
C SER A 24 -8.94 15.43 15.32
N ILE A 25 -10.03 16.17 15.17
CA ILE A 25 -10.08 17.38 14.32
C ILE A 25 -8.88 18.30 14.60
N SER A 26 -8.46 18.40 15.87
CA SER A 26 -7.26 19.14 16.26
C SER A 26 -5.96 18.61 15.64
N THR A 27 -5.74 17.30 15.62
CA THR A 27 -4.53 16.68 15.05
C THR A 27 -4.46 16.90 13.54
N PHE A 28 -5.58 16.76 12.84
CA PHE A 28 -5.65 17.03 11.40
C PHE A 28 -5.46 18.52 11.07
N LEU A 29 -6.02 19.42 11.89
CA LEU A 29 -5.77 20.85 11.71
C LEU A 29 -4.30 21.20 12.00
N ASP A 30 -3.70 20.61 13.04
CA ASP A 30 -2.30 20.82 13.39
C ASP A 30 -1.35 20.32 12.28
N SER A 31 -1.67 19.19 11.62
CA SER A 31 -0.87 18.69 10.48
C SER A 31 -0.92 19.64 9.28
N LEU A 32 -2.00 20.41 9.14
CA LEU A 32 -2.15 21.45 8.11
C LEU A 32 -1.69 22.85 8.57
N GLY A 33 -1.28 23.00 9.83
CA GLY A 33 -0.96 24.31 10.42
C GLY A 33 -2.16 25.26 10.52
N LEU A 34 -3.37 24.72 10.61
CA LEU A 34 -4.64 25.45 10.68
C LEU A 34 -5.16 25.54 12.13
N SER A 35 -6.13 26.43 12.36
CA SER A 35 -6.83 26.56 13.66
C SER A 35 -8.33 26.40 13.48
N GLU A 36 -9.04 25.93 14.52
CA GLU A 36 -10.51 25.78 14.50
C GLU A 36 -11.25 27.09 14.18
N THR A 37 -10.64 28.26 14.39
CA THR A 37 -11.27 29.56 14.08
C THR A 37 -11.37 29.86 12.59
N SER A 38 -10.66 29.10 11.74
CA SER A 38 -10.69 29.24 10.27
C SER A 38 -11.83 28.47 9.61
N ILE A 39 -12.67 27.78 10.40
CA ILE A 39 -13.66 26.83 9.91
C ILE A 39 -15.02 27.48 9.70
N THR A 40 -15.62 27.23 8.53
CA THR A 40 -17.03 27.52 8.29
C THR A 40 -17.87 26.26 8.46
N SER A 41 -18.85 26.27 9.36
CA SER A 41 -19.79 25.14 9.51
C SER A 41 -20.98 25.28 8.57
N ILE A 42 -21.31 24.21 7.85
CA ILE A 42 -22.47 24.14 6.96
C ILE A 42 -23.43 23.05 7.45
N THR A 43 -24.73 23.21 7.24
CA THR A 43 -25.73 22.16 7.50
C THR A 43 -25.88 21.29 6.24
N PRO A 44 -25.74 19.95 6.35
CA PRO A 44 -25.85 19.06 5.19
C PRO A 44 -27.27 18.98 4.64
N THR A 45 -27.37 18.77 3.33
CA THR A 45 -28.59 18.26 2.69
C THR A 45 -28.63 16.74 2.87
N LEU A 46 -29.40 16.27 3.85
CA LEU A 46 -29.55 14.84 4.16
C LEU A 46 -30.19 14.08 3.00
N GLY A 47 -29.57 12.97 2.57
CA GLY A 47 -30.09 12.14 1.48
C GLY A 47 -30.01 12.80 0.10
N GLY A 48 -29.27 13.90 -0.03
CA GLY A 48 -29.04 14.62 -1.29
C GLY A 48 -27.60 15.13 -1.37
N THR A 49 -27.34 15.98 -2.39
CA THR A 49 -26.03 16.59 -2.63
C THR A 49 -25.93 17.94 -1.94
N THR A 50 -24.87 18.12 -1.15
CA THR A 50 -24.43 19.40 -0.58
C THR A 50 -23.28 19.92 -1.43
N THR A 51 -23.55 20.81 -2.37
CA THR A 51 -22.51 21.47 -3.18
C THR A 51 -21.88 22.61 -2.38
N ILE A 52 -20.56 22.59 -2.23
CA ILE A 52 -19.81 23.67 -1.59
C ILE A 52 -19.08 24.44 -2.69
N SER A 53 -19.45 25.70 -2.87
CA SER A 53 -18.89 26.59 -3.90
C SER A 53 -18.33 27.90 -3.32
N ASP A 54 -18.30 28.02 -1.99
CA ASP A 54 -17.67 29.17 -1.33
C ASP A 54 -16.15 29.13 -1.54
N THR A 55 -15.53 30.30 -1.52
CA THR A 55 -14.08 30.53 -1.56
C THR A 55 -13.39 30.31 -0.22
N THR A 56 -14.14 30.10 0.88
CA THR A 56 -13.55 29.81 2.19
C THR A 56 -12.67 28.56 2.14
N PRO A 57 -11.41 28.64 2.61
CA PRO A 57 -10.45 27.54 2.44
C PRO A 57 -10.84 26.30 3.25
N THR A 58 -11.57 26.46 4.36
CA THR A 58 -11.89 25.34 5.28
C THR A 58 -13.38 25.28 5.60
N THR A 59 -13.97 24.09 5.44
CA THR A 59 -15.38 23.81 5.72
C THR A 59 -15.53 22.59 6.63
N THR A 60 -16.45 22.66 7.59
CA THR A 60 -16.85 21.49 8.41
C THR A 60 -18.31 21.13 8.21
N LEU A 61 -18.58 19.83 8.14
CA LEU A 61 -19.92 19.25 8.03
C LEU A 61 -20.14 18.23 9.15
N ASN A 62 -21.30 18.26 9.80
CA ASN A 62 -21.67 17.26 10.81
C ASN A 62 -22.77 16.35 10.27
N LEU A 63 -22.44 15.07 10.10
CA LEU A 63 -23.31 14.01 9.63
C LEU A 63 -23.75 13.16 10.83
N GLY A 64 -25.04 13.26 11.20
CA GLY A 64 -25.61 12.47 12.27
C GLY A 64 -25.65 10.96 11.95
N SER A 65 -25.87 10.13 12.97
CA SER A 65 -26.05 8.69 12.78
C SER A 65 -27.18 8.35 11.79
N GLY A 66 -26.93 7.40 10.89
CA GLY A 66 -27.89 6.97 9.86
C GLY A 66 -28.10 7.97 8.74
N THR A 67 -27.22 8.97 8.61
CA THR A 67 -27.27 9.93 7.51
C THR A 67 -26.28 9.54 6.42
N THR A 68 -26.64 9.84 5.18
CA THR A 68 -25.76 9.73 4.01
C THR A 68 -25.93 10.99 3.18
N THR A 69 -24.81 11.62 2.80
CA THR A 69 -24.81 12.85 2.01
C THR A 69 -23.66 12.82 1.00
N THR A 70 -23.94 13.30 -0.21
CA THR A 70 -22.89 13.61 -1.19
C THR A 70 -22.42 15.04 -0.99
N ILE A 71 -21.10 15.27 -1.03
CA ILE A 71 -20.43 16.55 -0.89
C ILE A 71 -19.65 16.78 -2.18
N ASP A 72 -20.01 17.84 -2.91
CA ASP A 72 -19.41 18.15 -4.21
C ASP A 72 -18.56 19.41 -4.09
N LEU A 73 -17.24 19.23 -4.22
CA LEU A 73 -16.19 20.25 -4.23
C LEU A 73 -15.62 20.48 -5.64
N SER A 74 -16.15 19.82 -6.68
CA SER A 74 -15.58 19.87 -8.04
C SER A 74 -15.49 21.27 -8.65
N GLY A 75 -16.28 22.22 -8.15
CA GLY A 75 -16.24 23.63 -8.52
C GLY A 75 -15.20 24.46 -7.75
N THR A 76 -14.35 23.83 -6.95
CA THR A 76 -13.42 24.50 -6.04
C THR A 76 -11.97 24.14 -6.34
N SER A 77 -11.04 24.87 -5.71
CA SER A 77 -9.62 24.55 -5.77
C SER A 77 -8.94 24.77 -4.42
N GLY A 78 -8.20 23.77 -3.96
CA GLY A 78 -7.39 23.83 -2.73
C GLY A 78 -8.23 23.96 -1.46
N LYS A 79 -9.16 23.04 -1.22
CA LYS A 79 -10.10 23.02 -0.11
C LYS A 79 -9.71 22.08 0.99
N THR A 80 -9.87 22.54 2.22
CA THR A 80 -9.93 21.68 3.40
C THR A 80 -11.39 21.37 3.75
N LEU A 81 -11.80 20.10 3.69
CA LEU A 81 -13.09 19.61 4.14
C LEU A 81 -12.92 18.70 5.37
N ILE A 82 -13.71 18.96 6.41
CA ILE A 82 -13.73 18.14 7.62
C ILE A 82 -15.16 17.64 7.84
N VAL A 83 -15.37 16.34 7.68
CA VAL A 83 -16.62 15.69 8.06
C VAL A 83 -16.50 15.19 9.51
N THR A 84 -17.60 15.32 10.24
CA THR A 84 -17.72 14.95 11.65
C THR A 84 -19.01 14.19 11.86
N GLY A 85 -19.13 13.50 12.99
CA GLY A 85 -20.30 12.69 13.32
C GLY A 85 -20.08 11.24 12.91
N THR A 86 -21.16 10.50 12.68
CA THR A 86 -21.13 9.03 12.45
C THR A 86 -21.96 8.63 11.24
N GLY A 87 -22.19 9.56 10.32
CA GLY A 87 -22.94 9.34 9.09
C GLY A 87 -21.98 9.30 7.91
N ASN A 88 -22.41 8.65 6.83
CA ASN A 88 -21.56 8.38 5.69
C ASN A 88 -21.49 9.59 4.75
N ALA A 89 -20.30 9.97 4.33
CA ALA A 89 -20.01 10.99 3.34
C ALA A 89 -19.65 10.36 1.99
N SER A 90 -20.10 10.98 0.91
CA SER A 90 -19.58 10.74 -0.43
C SER A 90 -18.97 12.06 -0.93
N VAL A 91 -17.66 12.20 -0.89
CA VAL A 91 -16.93 13.44 -1.23
C VAL A 91 -16.34 13.32 -2.62
N GLN A 92 -16.63 14.30 -3.47
CA GLN A 92 -15.87 14.55 -4.69
C GLN A 92 -15.06 15.82 -4.51
N GLY A 93 -13.73 15.69 -4.41
CA GLY A 93 -12.77 16.78 -4.44
C GLY A 93 -12.70 17.50 -5.78
N GLY A 94 -11.90 18.55 -5.83
CA GLY A 94 -11.82 19.50 -6.92
C GLY A 94 -10.49 19.46 -7.67
N SER A 95 -9.88 20.63 -7.81
CA SER A 95 -8.60 20.81 -8.51
C SER A 95 -7.58 21.49 -7.62
N GLY A 96 -6.29 21.19 -7.76
CA GLY A 96 -5.27 21.63 -6.82
C GLY A 96 -5.41 20.98 -5.44
N SER A 97 -4.44 21.20 -4.57
CA SER A 97 -4.26 20.44 -3.33
C SER A 97 -5.38 20.59 -2.29
N ASP A 98 -6.25 19.61 -2.26
CA ASP A 98 -7.34 19.45 -1.31
C ASP A 98 -6.87 18.69 -0.05
N SER A 99 -7.60 18.86 1.06
CA SER A 99 -7.38 18.15 2.32
C SER A 99 -8.71 17.70 2.89
N ILE A 100 -9.00 16.40 2.85
CA ILE A 100 -10.31 15.84 3.15
C ILE A 100 -10.19 14.87 4.34
N LEU A 101 -11.09 15.02 5.32
CA LEU A 101 -11.27 14.08 6.43
C LEU A 101 -12.72 13.60 6.47
N GLY A 102 -12.95 12.28 6.35
CA GLY A 102 -14.27 11.62 6.36
C GLY A 102 -14.89 11.49 7.76
N GLY A 103 -14.06 11.30 8.77
CA GLY A 103 -14.48 11.32 10.16
C GLY A 103 -14.87 9.93 10.65
N SER A 104 -16.15 9.66 10.88
CA SER A 104 -16.59 8.30 11.21
C SER A 104 -17.79 7.92 10.35
N GLY A 105 -17.87 6.67 9.94
CA GLY A 105 -18.88 6.21 9.00
C GLY A 105 -18.26 5.22 8.03
N SER A 106 -18.98 4.91 6.95
CA SER A 106 -18.35 4.29 5.78
C SER A 106 -18.41 5.31 4.66
N ASP A 107 -17.30 5.99 4.47
CA ASP A 107 -17.15 7.15 3.60
C ASP A 107 -16.61 6.74 2.23
N SER A 108 -16.89 7.55 1.22
CA SER A 108 -16.33 7.40 -0.13
C SER A 108 -15.82 8.74 -0.58
N MET A 109 -14.52 8.88 -0.79
CA MET A 109 -13.87 10.16 -0.99
C MET A 109 -12.90 10.09 -2.16
N THR A 110 -12.84 11.16 -2.95
CA THR A 110 -11.81 11.37 -3.96
C THR A 110 -11.20 12.76 -3.84
N GLY A 111 -9.87 12.86 -3.96
CA GLY A 111 -9.12 14.12 -3.99
C GLY A 111 -9.35 14.90 -5.28
N GLY A 112 -9.23 14.22 -6.42
CA GLY A 112 -9.49 14.79 -7.73
C GLY A 112 -8.22 15.03 -8.51
N VAL A 113 -7.93 16.27 -8.88
CA VAL A 113 -6.70 16.62 -9.61
C VAL A 113 -5.84 17.51 -8.73
N GLY A 114 -4.55 17.23 -8.61
CA GLY A 114 -3.60 17.97 -7.78
C GLY A 114 -3.11 17.12 -6.61
N ASP A 115 -2.12 17.63 -5.89
CA ASP A 115 -1.50 16.90 -4.79
C ASP A 115 -2.40 16.97 -3.53
N ASP A 116 -3.16 15.92 -3.27
CA ASP A 116 -4.23 15.88 -2.26
C ASP A 116 -3.83 15.12 -0.99
N GLN A 117 -4.50 15.45 0.12
CA GLN A 117 -4.46 14.66 1.35
C GLN A 117 -5.85 14.17 1.71
N VAL A 118 -6.07 12.85 1.72
CA VAL A 118 -7.40 12.28 2.01
C VAL A 118 -7.29 11.26 3.15
N ARG A 119 -8.13 11.43 4.17
CA ARG A 119 -8.20 10.56 5.35
C ARG A 119 -9.62 10.00 5.53
N GLY A 120 -9.74 8.68 5.47
CA GLY A 120 -10.94 7.87 5.74
C GLY A 120 -11.53 8.23 7.10
N GLY A 121 -10.82 7.80 8.13
CA GLY A 121 -11.20 8.01 9.51
C GLY A 121 -11.57 6.69 10.16
N ALA A 122 -12.77 6.56 10.70
CA ALA A 122 -13.21 5.33 11.35
C ALA A 122 -14.39 4.69 10.61
N GLY A 123 -14.33 3.38 10.44
CA GLY A 123 -15.26 2.57 9.66
C GLY A 123 -14.67 2.26 8.28
N ASN A 124 -15.38 1.44 7.49
CA ASN A 124 -14.83 0.90 6.25
C ASN A 124 -15.03 1.92 5.12
N ASP A 125 -13.94 2.49 4.65
CA ASP A 125 -13.92 3.64 3.76
C ASP A 125 -13.41 3.27 2.34
N VAL A 126 -13.78 4.10 1.37
CA VAL A 126 -13.20 4.10 0.02
C VAL A 126 -12.50 5.43 -0.18
N VAL A 127 -11.17 5.41 -0.30
CA VAL A 127 -10.33 6.60 -0.43
C VAL A 127 -9.62 6.57 -1.77
N PHE A 128 -9.80 7.61 -2.59
CA PHE A 128 -9.15 7.73 -3.90
C PHE A 128 -8.38 9.05 -4.02
N GLY A 129 -7.11 9.02 -4.41
CA GLY A 129 -6.31 10.23 -4.62
C GLY A 129 -6.75 10.95 -5.89
N GLY A 130 -6.34 10.39 -7.02
CA GLY A 130 -6.69 10.89 -8.34
C GLY A 130 -5.41 11.14 -9.14
N GLU A 131 -5.35 12.26 -9.87
CA GLU A 131 -4.11 12.67 -10.53
C GLU A 131 -3.32 13.61 -9.62
N GLY A 132 -2.03 13.38 -9.40
CA GLY A 132 -1.20 14.22 -8.53
C GLY A 132 -0.36 13.39 -7.60
N THR A 133 0.50 14.01 -6.79
CA THR A 133 1.20 13.31 -5.71
C THR A 133 0.38 13.42 -4.43
N ASP A 134 -0.30 12.33 -4.10
CA ASP A 134 -1.29 12.24 -3.05
C ASP A 134 -0.76 11.55 -1.78
N VAL A 135 -1.37 11.88 -0.63
CA VAL A 135 -1.17 11.17 0.63
C VAL A 135 -2.51 10.69 1.16
N LEU A 136 -2.69 9.38 1.19
CA LEU A 136 -3.97 8.72 1.46
C LEU A 136 -3.89 7.87 2.73
N TYR A 137 -4.90 7.98 3.58
CA TYR A 137 -5.03 7.23 4.82
C TYR A 137 -6.41 6.56 4.87
N GLY A 138 -6.46 5.24 5.11
CA GLY A 138 -7.69 4.54 5.49
C GLY A 138 -8.07 4.83 6.94
N ASN A 139 -7.07 4.70 7.81
CA ASN A 139 -7.13 4.82 9.26
C ASN A 139 -7.69 3.57 9.95
N ALA A 140 -8.97 3.51 10.35
CA ALA A 140 -9.48 2.39 11.12
C ALA A 140 -10.72 1.80 10.46
N GLY A 141 -10.68 0.55 10.02
CA GLY A 141 -11.73 -0.08 9.24
C GLY A 141 -11.11 -1.01 8.22
N ASP A 142 -11.93 -1.82 7.54
CA ASP A 142 -11.42 -2.50 6.35
C ASP A 142 -11.59 -1.55 5.16
N ASP A 143 -10.50 -0.92 4.72
CA ASP A 143 -10.53 0.18 3.76
C ASP A 143 -10.10 -0.23 2.34
N SER A 144 -10.60 0.49 1.35
CA SER A 144 -10.17 0.38 -0.05
C SER A 144 -9.53 1.69 -0.48
N ILE A 145 -8.22 1.68 -0.70
CA ILE A 145 -7.43 2.87 -1.00
C ILE A 145 -6.80 2.74 -2.38
N GLY A 146 -6.81 3.80 -3.18
CA GLY A 146 -6.02 3.82 -4.42
C GLY A 146 -5.90 5.20 -5.06
N SER A 147 -5.17 5.27 -6.16
CA SER A 147 -4.98 6.51 -6.93
C SER A 147 -4.91 6.24 -8.43
N ASP A 148 -4.77 7.30 -9.25
CA ASP A 148 -4.51 7.17 -10.69
C ASP A 148 -3.00 7.30 -10.98
N ALA A 149 -2.48 8.52 -11.10
CA ALA A 149 -1.12 8.79 -11.56
C ALA A 149 -0.40 9.80 -10.67
N GLY A 150 0.88 9.55 -10.40
CA GLY A 150 1.72 10.33 -9.50
C GLY A 150 2.51 9.44 -8.54
N ASP A 151 3.59 9.97 -7.97
CA ASP A 151 4.32 9.23 -6.93
C ASP A 151 3.55 9.37 -5.60
N ASP A 152 2.70 8.40 -5.25
CA ASP A 152 1.74 8.52 -4.15
C ASP A 152 2.20 7.82 -2.86
N THR A 153 1.56 8.16 -1.74
CA THR A 153 1.80 7.53 -0.43
C THR A 153 0.51 7.07 0.21
N PHE A 154 0.45 5.79 0.59
CA PHE A 154 -0.73 5.12 1.12
C PHE A 154 -0.46 4.54 2.51
N TYR A 155 -1.42 4.73 3.41
CA TYR A 155 -1.44 4.14 4.75
C TYR A 155 -2.80 3.47 4.98
N GLY A 156 -2.83 2.14 5.09
CA GLY A 156 -4.04 1.38 5.44
C GLY A 156 -4.48 1.70 6.86
N GLY A 157 -3.69 1.25 7.84
CA GLY A 157 -3.87 1.57 9.25
C GLY A 157 -4.28 0.34 10.06
N GLN A 158 -5.50 0.32 10.59
CA GLN A 158 -6.06 -0.81 11.34
C GLN A 158 -7.22 -1.42 10.56
N GLY A 159 -7.16 -2.73 10.32
CA GLY A 159 -8.20 -3.48 9.62
C GLY A 159 -7.62 -4.15 8.39
N ASN A 160 -8.44 -4.88 7.65
CA ASN A 160 -7.95 -5.62 6.49
C ASN A 160 -8.07 -4.73 5.26
N ASP A 161 -6.98 -4.05 4.92
CA ASP A 161 -7.01 -3.02 3.90
C ASP A 161 -6.65 -3.56 2.51
N THR A 162 -7.19 -2.91 1.48
CA THR A 162 -6.79 -3.15 0.09
C THR A 162 -6.24 -1.86 -0.49
N ILE A 163 -4.96 -1.84 -0.84
CA ILE A 163 -4.27 -0.66 -1.37
C ILE A 163 -3.84 -0.92 -2.82
N ARG A 164 -4.09 0.06 -3.71
CA ARG A 164 -3.68 0.05 -5.11
C ARG A 164 -2.91 1.34 -5.43
N GLY A 165 -1.59 1.23 -5.62
CA GLY A 165 -0.69 2.33 -5.92
C GLY A 165 -1.14 3.12 -7.14
N GLY A 166 -0.95 2.54 -8.32
CA GLY A 166 -1.44 3.12 -9.57
C GLY A 166 -0.33 3.16 -10.60
N ALA A 167 -0.15 4.32 -11.21
CA ALA A 167 1.02 4.56 -12.05
C ALA A 167 2.10 5.32 -11.27
N GLU A 168 3.34 5.21 -11.75
CA GLU A 168 4.51 5.85 -11.14
C GLU A 168 4.92 5.21 -9.80
N ASN A 169 5.84 5.81 -9.04
CA ASN A 169 6.54 5.10 -7.97
C ASN A 169 5.88 5.37 -6.62
N ASP A 170 5.22 4.36 -6.07
CA ASP A 170 4.38 4.52 -4.90
C ASP A 170 5.02 3.98 -3.61
N LEU A 171 4.59 4.53 -2.48
CA LEU A 171 4.85 3.99 -1.14
C LEU A 171 3.56 3.46 -0.54
N LEU A 172 3.48 2.13 -0.35
CA LEU A 172 2.32 1.46 0.24
C LEU A 172 2.67 0.93 1.64
N VAL A 173 1.84 1.24 2.63
CA VAL A 173 1.96 0.72 3.99
C VAL A 173 0.61 0.12 4.39
N GLY A 174 0.55 -1.21 4.56
CA GLY A 174 -0.66 -1.92 4.99
C GLY A 174 -1.03 -1.55 6.42
N GLY A 175 -0.24 -2.01 7.39
CA GLY A 175 -0.30 -1.51 8.76
C GLY A 175 -0.53 -2.63 9.78
N ARG A 176 -1.76 -2.76 10.28
CA ARG A 176 -2.14 -3.84 11.20
C ARG A 176 -3.26 -4.63 10.58
N ASP A 177 -3.28 -5.92 10.92
CA ASP A 177 -4.27 -6.87 10.40
C ASP A 177 -3.90 -7.27 8.96
N VAL A 178 -4.76 -8.03 8.26
CA VAL A 178 -4.34 -8.72 7.04
C VAL A 178 -4.60 -7.86 5.81
N ASP A 179 -3.53 -7.40 5.18
CA ASP A 179 -3.59 -6.45 4.07
C ASP A 179 -3.32 -7.07 2.70
N VAL A 180 -3.83 -6.40 1.67
CA VAL A 180 -3.52 -6.70 0.27
C VAL A 180 -3.01 -5.46 -0.44
N LEU A 181 -1.75 -5.51 -0.87
CA LEU A 181 -1.05 -4.39 -1.49
C LEU A 181 -0.77 -4.66 -2.96
N TYR A 182 -1.14 -3.74 -3.84
CA TYR A 182 -0.86 -3.77 -5.27
C TYR A 182 -0.08 -2.51 -5.66
N GLY A 183 1.21 -2.60 -5.99
CA GLY A 183 1.97 -1.46 -6.53
C GLY A 183 1.43 -1.02 -7.89
N ASN A 184 1.19 -2.01 -8.76
CA ASN A 184 0.70 -1.88 -10.14
C ASN A 184 1.79 -1.52 -11.15
N THR A 185 2.07 -0.25 -11.45
CA THR A 185 3.09 0.10 -12.44
C THR A 185 4.00 1.19 -11.92
N GLY A 186 5.31 0.94 -11.87
CA GLY A 186 6.28 1.84 -11.26
C GLY A 186 7.34 1.06 -10.53
N ASN A 187 8.23 1.74 -9.82
CA ASN A 187 9.17 1.06 -8.91
C ASN A 187 8.67 1.32 -7.50
N ASP A 188 7.82 0.42 -7.02
CA ASP A 188 7.04 0.63 -5.82
C ASP A 188 7.76 0.12 -4.57
N VAL A 189 7.42 0.68 -3.42
CA VAL A 189 7.85 0.17 -2.12
C VAL A 189 6.63 -0.18 -1.29
N ALA A 190 6.49 -1.44 -0.93
CA ALA A 190 5.37 -1.94 -0.14
C ALA A 190 5.82 -2.54 1.20
N TYR A 191 5.10 -2.19 2.26
CA TYR A 191 5.29 -2.72 3.62
C TYR A 191 3.99 -3.34 4.12
N GLY A 192 3.96 -4.66 4.31
CA GLY A 192 2.83 -5.36 4.96
C GLY A 192 2.70 -4.97 6.44
N ASN A 193 3.81 -5.15 7.16
CA ASN A 193 4.03 -4.88 8.59
C ASN A 193 3.62 -6.00 9.55
N GLN A 194 2.35 -6.15 9.90
CA GLN A 194 1.89 -7.10 10.93
C GLN A 194 0.81 -8.00 10.38
N GLN A 195 0.84 -9.28 10.77
CA GLN A 195 -0.07 -10.32 10.27
C GLN A 195 0.30 -10.76 8.86
N ASN A 196 -0.53 -11.63 8.29
CA ASN A 196 -0.19 -12.38 7.09
C ASN A 196 -0.63 -11.61 5.85
N ASP A 197 0.26 -10.81 5.29
CA ASP A 197 -0.06 -9.90 4.20
C ASP A 197 0.13 -10.53 2.82
N THR A 198 -0.55 -9.98 1.82
CA THR A 198 -0.32 -10.34 0.41
C THR A 198 0.12 -9.13 -0.40
N MET A 199 1.29 -9.21 -1.00
CA MET A 199 1.86 -8.10 -1.77
C MET A 199 2.14 -8.49 -3.21
N TYR A 200 1.75 -7.60 -4.12
CA TYR A 200 2.02 -7.65 -5.54
C TYR A 200 2.79 -6.38 -5.91
N GLY A 201 4.06 -6.49 -6.30
CA GLY A 201 4.85 -5.36 -6.83
C GLY A 201 4.19 -4.80 -8.08
N GLY A 202 4.25 -5.57 -9.17
CA GLY A 202 3.54 -5.24 -10.40
C GLY A 202 4.48 -5.15 -11.57
N GLN A 203 4.47 -4.04 -12.32
CA GLN A 203 5.43 -3.76 -13.37
C GLN A 203 6.45 -2.75 -12.88
N GLY A 204 7.73 -3.09 -13.02
CA GLY A 204 8.86 -2.26 -12.62
C GLY A 204 9.67 -2.98 -11.56
N ASN A 205 10.63 -2.28 -10.95
CA ASN A 205 11.57 -2.88 -10.04
C ASN A 205 11.15 -2.55 -8.61
N ASP A 206 10.42 -3.46 -7.98
CA ASP A 206 9.72 -3.19 -6.73
C ASP A 206 10.52 -3.65 -5.50
N VAL A 207 10.21 -3.07 -4.35
CA VAL A 207 10.76 -3.49 -3.06
C VAL A 207 9.63 -3.84 -2.11
N LEU A 208 9.54 -5.12 -1.73
CA LEU A 208 8.48 -5.64 -0.87
C LEU A 208 9.05 -6.02 0.51
N TYR A 209 8.38 -5.61 1.58
CA TYR A 209 8.70 -5.95 2.96
C TYR A 209 7.48 -6.59 3.63
N GLY A 210 7.55 -7.89 3.90
CA GLY A 210 6.51 -8.66 4.60
C GLY A 210 6.30 -8.13 6.01
N GLY A 211 7.31 -8.35 6.87
CA GLY A 211 7.33 -7.78 8.21
C GLY A 211 7.22 -8.87 9.26
N GLN A 212 6.10 -8.95 9.96
CA GLN A 212 5.83 -9.96 10.98
C GLN A 212 4.74 -10.89 10.49
N ASN A 213 4.89 -12.17 10.83
CA ASN A 213 4.01 -13.28 10.47
C ASN A 213 4.22 -13.77 9.02
N ASP A 214 3.29 -14.60 8.53
CA ASP A 214 3.54 -15.41 7.34
C ASP A 214 3.03 -14.68 6.10
N ASP A 215 3.95 -14.10 5.33
CA ASP A 215 3.61 -13.21 4.22
C ASP A 215 3.67 -13.89 2.84
N LEU A 216 2.92 -13.34 1.90
CA LEU A 216 2.84 -13.80 0.53
C LEU A 216 3.29 -12.70 -0.45
N MET A 217 4.39 -12.95 -1.16
CA MET A 217 5.01 -11.95 -2.04
C MET A 217 5.09 -12.39 -3.50
N TYR A 218 4.68 -11.47 -4.38
CA TYR A 218 4.82 -11.54 -5.82
C TYR A 218 5.52 -10.26 -6.30
N GLY A 219 6.82 -10.32 -6.65
CA GLY A 219 7.49 -9.18 -7.29
C GLY A 219 6.80 -8.79 -8.60
N ASN A 220 6.50 -9.81 -9.40
CA ASN A 220 5.82 -9.78 -10.68
C ASN A 220 6.70 -9.54 -11.91
N LEU A 221 6.69 -8.37 -12.53
CA LEU A 221 7.38 -8.07 -13.79
C LEU A 221 8.45 -7.01 -13.53
N GLY A 222 9.71 -7.40 -13.55
CA GLY A 222 10.83 -6.48 -13.40
C GLY A 222 11.89 -7.16 -12.56
N ASP A 223 12.87 -6.39 -12.08
CA ASP A 223 13.92 -6.91 -11.21
C ASP A 223 13.58 -6.50 -9.77
N ASP A 224 12.93 -7.39 -9.01
CA ASP A 224 12.33 -7.07 -7.72
C ASP A 224 13.23 -7.45 -6.53
N THR A 225 13.04 -6.78 -5.39
CA THR A 225 13.67 -7.15 -4.11
C THR A 225 12.60 -7.45 -3.07
N MET A 226 12.63 -8.66 -2.51
CA MET A 226 11.66 -9.11 -1.52
C MET A 226 12.34 -9.43 -0.19
N HIS A 227 11.75 -8.93 0.89
CA HIS A 227 12.14 -9.16 2.27
C HIS A 227 10.98 -9.81 3.03
N GLY A 228 11.15 -11.04 3.52
CA GLY A 228 10.13 -11.74 4.30
C GLY A 228 9.98 -11.17 5.71
N GLY A 229 11.10 -10.98 6.39
CA GLY A 229 11.09 -10.61 7.80
C GLY A 229 10.92 -11.81 8.72
N GLN A 230 9.94 -11.76 9.63
CA GLN A 230 9.70 -12.80 10.62
C GLN A 230 8.49 -13.63 10.23
N GLY A 231 8.63 -14.94 10.09
CA GLY A 231 7.49 -15.81 9.84
C GLY A 231 7.85 -16.86 8.82
N VAL A 232 6.84 -17.57 8.31
CA VAL A 232 6.96 -18.48 7.18
C VAL A 232 6.51 -17.73 5.93
N ASP A 233 7.48 -17.12 5.25
CA ASP A 233 7.19 -16.29 4.08
C ASP A 233 7.23 -17.09 2.80
N VAL A 234 6.38 -16.70 1.84
CA VAL A 234 6.26 -17.35 0.54
C VAL A 234 6.57 -16.36 -0.57
N PHE A 235 7.64 -16.64 -1.31
CA PHE A 235 8.08 -15.84 -2.45
C PHE A 235 7.71 -16.55 -3.75
N PHE A 236 6.87 -15.93 -4.58
CA PHE A 236 6.45 -16.50 -5.85
C PHE A 236 7.30 -16.01 -7.01
N ILE A 237 7.84 -16.96 -7.77
CA ILE A 237 8.61 -16.72 -8.99
C ILE A 237 7.80 -17.20 -10.19
N GLN A 238 7.40 -16.25 -11.03
CA GLN A 238 6.59 -16.49 -12.23
C GLN A 238 7.37 -16.26 -13.52
N SER A 239 6.78 -16.63 -14.66
CA SER A 239 7.37 -16.37 -15.98
C SER A 239 7.54 -14.88 -16.26
N ASN A 240 8.69 -14.52 -16.83
CA ASN A 240 9.07 -13.15 -17.22
C ASN A 240 9.21 -12.17 -16.05
N GLY A 241 9.34 -12.63 -14.81
CA GLY A 241 9.55 -11.75 -13.66
C GLY A 241 10.99 -11.32 -13.44
N GLY A 242 11.76 -11.09 -14.51
CA GLY A 242 13.12 -10.54 -14.41
C GLY A 242 14.08 -11.22 -13.42
N SER A 243 14.95 -10.42 -12.82
CA SER A 243 16.08 -10.84 -11.99
C SER A 243 15.84 -10.48 -10.53
N ASP A 244 15.08 -11.32 -9.85
CA ASP A 244 14.63 -11.07 -8.48
C ASP A 244 15.71 -11.36 -7.44
N VAL A 245 15.61 -10.67 -6.31
CA VAL A 245 16.39 -10.90 -5.10
C VAL A 245 15.45 -11.18 -3.93
N VAL A 246 15.60 -12.35 -3.30
CA VAL A 246 15.08 -12.57 -1.95
C VAL A 246 16.21 -12.25 -0.97
N ALA A 247 16.02 -11.18 -0.20
CA ALA A 247 17.11 -10.52 0.52
C ALA A 247 17.44 -11.16 1.89
N ASP A 248 16.48 -11.85 2.50
CA ASP A 248 16.59 -12.40 3.86
C ASP A 248 16.03 -13.83 4.00
N PHE A 249 16.09 -14.62 2.93
CA PHE A 249 15.56 -15.98 2.89
C PHE A 249 16.06 -16.85 4.06
N SER A 250 15.15 -17.21 4.95
CA SER A 250 15.36 -18.01 6.14
C SER A 250 15.08 -19.49 5.86
N GLY A 251 16.10 -20.19 5.38
CA GLY A 251 16.01 -21.61 5.03
C GLY A 251 15.44 -22.49 6.15
N GLY A 252 14.34 -23.20 5.84
CA GLY A 252 13.63 -24.10 6.76
C GLY A 252 12.40 -23.46 7.40
N THR A 253 12.23 -22.16 7.20
CA THR A 253 11.02 -21.40 7.54
C THR A 253 10.36 -20.95 6.25
N ASP A 254 11.10 -20.24 5.39
CA ASP A 254 10.58 -19.64 4.16
C ASP A 254 10.46 -20.65 3.01
N VAL A 255 9.60 -20.31 2.05
CA VAL A 255 9.32 -21.12 0.86
C VAL A 255 9.45 -20.28 -0.40
N LEU A 256 10.26 -20.76 -1.33
CA LEU A 256 10.29 -20.27 -2.70
C LEU A 256 9.32 -21.09 -3.56
N ARG A 257 8.29 -20.46 -4.12
CA ARG A 257 7.35 -21.10 -5.04
C ARG A 257 7.68 -20.76 -6.47
N ILE A 258 7.97 -21.79 -7.27
CA ILE A 258 8.38 -21.63 -8.67
C ILE A 258 7.32 -22.27 -9.56
N ALA A 259 6.83 -21.53 -10.55
CA ALA A 259 5.86 -22.05 -11.51
C ALA A 259 6.42 -23.23 -12.33
N THR A 260 5.59 -24.23 -12.62
CA THR A 260 5.95 -25.43 -13.40
C THR A 260 6.43 -25.15 -14.82
N ASN A 261 6.04 -24.01 -15.39
CA ASN A 261 6.48 -23.56 -16.71
C ASN A 261 6.99 -22.13 -16.61
N ILE A 262 8.30 -21.97 -16.75
CA ILE A 262 8.96 -20.65 -16.72
C ILE A 262 9.81 -20.48 -17.97
N ASN A 263 9.49 -19.46 -18.77
CA ASN A 263 10.28 -19.08 -19.96
C ASN A 263 10.62 -20.24 -20.91
N GLY A 264 9.69 -21.19 -21.06
CA GLY A 264 9.87 -22.38 -21.90
C GLY A 264 10.65 -23.53 -21.25
N LEU A 265 11.07 -23.40 -19.98
CA LEU A 265 11.55 -24.50 -19.15
C LEU A 265 10.37 -25.20 -18.50
N SER A 266 10.29 -26.52 -18.64
CA SER A 266 9.36 -27.36 -17.87
C SER A 266 10.06 -27.85 -16.62
N ILE A 267 9.65 -27.31 -15.47
CA ILE A 267 10.16 -27.66 -14.15
C ILE A 267 9.05 -28.46 -13.48
N THR A 268 9.29 -29.76 -13.28
CA THR A 268 8.27 -30.67 -12.75
C THR A 268 8.67 -31.29 -11.41
N SER A 269 9.91 -31.08 -11.01
CA SER A 269 10.49 -31.61 -9.78
C SER A 269 11.67 -30.75 -9.30
N SER A 270 11.98 -30.81 -8.01
CA SER A 270 13.15 -30.11 -7.45
C SER A 270 14.47 -30.57 -8.08
N SER A 271 14.55 -31.79 -8.63
CA SER A 271 15.75 -32.25 -9.34
C SER A 271 16.01 -31.49 -10.65
N ASP A 272 14.96 -30.96 -11.28
CA ASP A 272 15.09 -30.16 -12.52
C ASP A 272 15.79 -28.83 -12.24
N LEU A 273 15.70 -28.33 -11.00
CA LEU A 273 16.35 -27.09 -10.56
C LEU A 273 17.83 -27.24 -10.22
N LEU A 274 18.31 -28.45 -9.87
CA LEU A 274 19.68 -28.64 -9.38
C LEU A 274 20.75 -28.18 -10.38
N ALA A 275 20.50 -28.39 -11.68
CA ALA A 275 21.41 -27.96 -12.74
C ALA A 275 21.33 -26.45 -13.05
N LEU A 276 20.33 -25.76 -12.51
CA LEU A 276 20.06 -24.34 -12.71
C LEU A 276 20.61 -23.48 -11.56
N ILE A 277 21.09 -24.11 -10.49
CA ILE A 277 21.65 -23.43 -9.32
C ILE A 277 23.14 -23.16 -9.53
N SER A 278 23.53 -21.92 -9.28
CA SER A 278 24.91 -21.44 -9.30
C SER A 278 25.18 -20.52 -8.12
N SER A 279 26.39 -19.95 -8.06
CA SER A 279 26.73 -18.91 -7.08
C SER A 279 27.13 -17.63 -7.80
N ASP A 280 26.71 -16.49 -7.25
CA ASP A 280 27.19 -15.18 -7.68
C ASP A 280 28.59 -14.88 -7.12
N SER A 281 29.07 -13.64 -7.32
CA SER A 281 30.36 -13.18 -6.82
C SER A 281 30.44 -13.05 -5.30
N ASP A 282 29.31 -12.88 -4.63
CA ASP A 282 29.20 -12.69 -3.18
C ASP A 282 28.95 -14.01 -2.44
N GLY A 283 28.75 -15.10 -3.19
CA GLY A 283 28.54 -16.46 -2.69
C GLY A 283 27.09 -16.84 -2.48
N ASN A 284 26.14 -15.99 -2.90
CA ASN A 284 24.71 -16.25 -2.83
C ASN A 284 24.29 -17.29 -3.86
N ALA A 285 23.24 -18.04 -3.57
CA ALA A 285 22.64 -18.99 -4.49
C ALA A 285 21.84 -18.23 -5.56
N VAL A 286 22.05 -18.59 -6.83
CA VAL A 286 21.32 -18.03 -7.97
C VAL A 286 20.68 -19.17 -8.75
N ILE A 287 19.37 -19.13 -8.93
CA ILE A 287 18.62 -20.05 -9.81
C ILE A 287 18.40 -19.35 -11.15
N THR A 288 18.92 -19.91 -12.23
CA THR A 288 18.73 -19.37 -13.59
C THR A 288 17.55 -20.05 -14.29
N LEU A 289 16.47 -19.31 -14.53
CA LEU A 289 15.19 -19.80 -15.05
C LEU A 289 14.95 -19.26 -16.47
N GLY A 290 15.81 -19.67 -17.41
CA GLY A 290 15.76 -19.21 -18.80
C GLY A 290 16.44 -17.85 -18.95
N THR A 291 15.67 -16.81 -19.23
CA THR A 291 16.17 -15.42 -19.34
C THR A 291 16.10 -14.63 -18.04
N GLN A 292 15.55 -15.23 -16.98
CA GLN A 292 15.28 -14.59 -15.70
C GLN A 292 16.06 -15.32 -14.60
N THR A 293 16.25 -14.70 -13.44
CA THR A 293 16.98 -15.30 -12.31
C THR A 293 16.29 -15.00 -10.99
N VAL A 294 16.52 -15.84 -9.98
CA VAL A 294 16.24 -15.49 -8.58
C VAL A 294 17.50 -15.71 -7.75
N THR A 295 17.89 -14.70 -6.99
CA THR A 295 19.04 -14.72 -6.07
C THR A 295 18.55 -14.80 -4.63
N LEU A 296 19.06 -15.76 -3.85
CA LEU A 296 18.77 -15.87 -2.42
C LEU A 296 19.96 -15.34 -1.64
N SER A 297 19.87 -14.10 -1.16
CA SER A 297 20.95 -13.43 -0.43
C SER A 297 21.26 -14.15 0.88
N GLY A 298 22.54 -14.36 1.17
CA GLY A 298 22.99 -15.06 2.39
C GLY A 298 22.80 -16.58 2.38
N VAL A 299 22.18 -17.15 1.35
CA VAL A 299 22.04 -18.60 1.16
C VAL A 299 23.09 -19.09 0.20
N THR A 300 23.86 -20.13 0.54
CA THR A 300 24.82 -20.71 -0.42
C THR A 300 24.15 -21.68 -1.38
N ALA A 301 24.73 -21.85 -2.58
CA ALA A 301 24.27 -22.87 -3.54
C ALA A 301 24.27 -24.29 -2.94
N THR A 302 25.21 -24.59 -2.04
CA THR A 302 25.29 -25.90 -1.38
C THR A 302 24.13 -26.11 -0.40
N ASP A 303 23.76 -25.07 0.35
CA ASP A 303 22.66 -25.14 1.30
C ASP A 303 21.32 -25.28 0.58
N LEU A 304 21.11 -24.48 -0.49
CA LEU A 304 19.91 -24.58 -1.31
C LEU A 304 19.78 -25.96 -1.96
N THR A 305 20.83 -26.48 -2.59
CA THR A 305 20.78 -27.81 -3.24
C THR A 305 20.54 -28.95 -2.25
N THR A 306 21.09 -28.86 -1.03
CA THR A 306 20.88 -29.86 0.03
C THR A 306 19.43 -29.89 0.53
N ASN A 307 18.77 -28.73 0.59
CA ASN A 307 17.44 -28.56 1.18
C ASN A 307 16.35 -28.24 0.14
N ILE A 308 16.62 -28.46 -1.15
CA ILE A 308 15.76 -27.99 -2.23
C ILE A 308 14.34 -28.53 -2.19
N SER A 309 14.14 -29.75 -1.67
CA SER A 309 12.81 -30.37 -1.55
C SER A 309 11.95 -29.79 -0.43
N THR A 310 12.55 -29.01 0.48
CA THR A 310 11.84 -28.37 1.60
C THR A 310 11.73 -26.86 1.43
N TRP A 311 12.71 -26.24 0.78
CA TRP A 311 12.74 -24.78 0.60
C TRP A 311 12.07 -24.33 -0.69
N VAL A 312 11.92 -25.23 -1.67
CA VAL A 312 11.35 -24.90 -2.96
C VAL A 312 10.15 -25.78 -3.26
N GLU A 313 9.02 -25.15 -3.53
CA GLU A 313 7.79 -25.78 -3.99
C GLU A 313 7.57 -25.47 -5.48
N ILE A 314 7.25 -26.49 -6.28
CA ILE A 314 6.93 -26.34 -7.70
C ILE A 314 5.41 -26.33 -7.85
N VAL A 315 4.85 -25.25 -8.40
CA VAL A 315 3.39 -25.00 -8.46
C VAL A 315 2.85 -24.73 -9.86
#